data_AF-A0A137Q4V2-F1
#
_entry.id   AF-A0A137Q4V2-F1
#
_cell.length_a   1.000
_cell.length_b   1.000
_cell.length_c   1.000
_cell.angle_alpha   90.00
_cell.angle_beta   90.00
_cell.angle_gamma   90.00
#
_symmetry.space_group_name_H-M   'P 1'
#
loop_
_entity.id
_entity.type
_entity.pdbx_description
1 polymer ?
#
loop_
_entity_poly.entity_id
_entity_poly.type
_entity_poly.pdbx_seq_one_letter_code
_entity_poly.pdbx_strand_id
1 'polypeptide(L)'
;MLSLSLLFLLGSPLVSRVYSAECTVAHSPDADADDLSAILKAFTYCQVDSAITFSQANYSAFTPVSLTGLKNVTVRLSENSLLLQNVSRVQHEISITQNPPSKICHEVYATPWFHIQGEDVTIIGSDEAEWGVFRGFGEQWWNVRHRILRPQLATFNVTSGLLRKLKVIKPIAWGWNLPGKNLRIEDHFVDAAPHNGTHDNTVACYSSTVRLNLSGQNITVDGYYGHNGGNCISVINGGKDIGGVFQTVQNVLFKNWTMNGAVYGARFKSWTSGQGFADNVAWGDTTLVGVSTGIFVTQKPISPQRTAYDDYVRVLLDEELIFLCIYATKGFKADNQVYVFIDSGDLSDPRHIRTLADSLVDHLPKARSLGPNNVLVLLAKQNLNPRTVEEYQSLFWKLLDGCAKIDKKPWPKDIPATIDDAKRFFCFAGEPFFTIIQTPAHQQRRTRYAKSVTIVFQPEWTFDILFSSDAKRASAPSKVRALLAKYNLIPVSPDLKNYLREFQQYFMMDENVPVTTPYAKFSASTGLEAN
;
A
#
# COMPACT_ATOMS: atom_id res chain seq x y z
N MET A 1 -19.93 27.40 -61.36
CA MET A 1 -20.49 27.94 -60.12
C MET A 1 -19.71 27.36 -58.95
N LEU A 2 -18.64 28.05 -58.51
CA LEU A 2 -17.90 27.68 -57.30
C LEU A 2 -18.55 28.40 -56.11
N SER A 3 -18.96 27.62 -55.10
CA SER A 3 -19.46 28.14 -53.82
C SER A 3 -18.27 28.45 -52.91
N LEU A 4 -18.14 29.73 -52.56
CA LEU A 4 -17.13 30.26 -51.66
C LEU A 4 -17.69 30.17 -50.23
N SER A 5 -17.28 29.16 -49.46
CA SER A 5 -17.63 29.06 -48.03
C SER A 5 -16.69 29.93 -47.21
N LEU A 6 -17.20 31.05 -46.71
CA LEU A 6 -16.49 32.00 -45.86
C LEU A 6 -16.29 31.39 -44.46
N LEU A 7 -15.05 31.03 -44.12
CA LEU A 7 -14.66 30.61 -42.77
C LEU A 7 -14.55 31.86 -41.88
N PHE A 8 -15.49 32.06 -40.96
CA PHE A 8 -15.35 33.07 -39.91
C PHE A 8 -14.37 32.56 -38.85
N LEU A 9 -13.12 33.02 -38.92
CA LEU A 9 -12.16 32.96 -37.82
C LEU A 9 -12.64 33.91 -36.70
N LEU A 10 -13.34 33.36 -35.70
CA LEU A 10 -13.54 34.03 -34.41
C LEU A 10 -12.23 34.00 -33.63
N GLY A 11 -11.30 34.90 -33.99
CA GLY A 11 -10.17 35.24 -33.13
C GLY A 11 -10.72 35.86 -31.85
N SER A 12 -10.53 35.19 -30.71
CA SER A 12 -10.80 35.79 -29.40
C SER A 12 -9.90 37.01 -29.25
N PRO A 13 -10.43 38.21 -28.96
CA PRO A 13 -9.59 39.35 -28.68
C PRO A 13 -8.82 39.05 -27.40
N LEU A 14 -7.49 39.11 -27.47
CA LEU A 14 -6.61 39.19 -26.30
C LEU A 14 -6.95 40.50 -25.58
N VAL A 15 -7.92 40.44 -24.66
CA VAL A 15 -8.11 41.50 -23.68
C VAL A 15 -6.84 41.50 -22.83
N SER A 16 -5.98 42.50 -22.99
CA SER A 16 -4.83 42.66 -22.09
C SER A 16 -5.38 42.88 -20.69
N ARG A 17 -5.23 41.86 -19.81
CA ARG A 17 -5.50 42.04 -18.39
C ARG A 17 -4.53 43.09 -17.85
N VAL A 18 -5.07 44.18 -17.33
CA VAL A 18 -4.29 45.17 -16.58
C VAL A 18 -4.20 44.65 -15.16
N TYR A 19 -3.00 44.24 -14.74
CA TYR A 19 -2.74 43.83 -13.37
C TYR A 19 -2.40 45.05 -12.51
N SER A 20 -2.72 44.98 -11.22
CA SER A 20 -2.38 46.03 -10.26
C SER A 20 -0.91 45.98 -9.81
N ALA A 21 -0.26 44.80 -9.92
CA ALA A 21 1.15 44.59 -9.61
C ALA A 21 1.75 43.46 -10.46
N GLU A 22 3.06 43.53 -10.70
CA GLU A 22 3.84 42.46 -11.32
C GLU A 22 5.08 42.14 -10.48
N CYS A 23 5.31 40.85 -10.21
CA CYS A 23 6.47 40.36 -9.49
C CYS A 23 7.30 39.45 -10.40
N THR A 24 8.60 39.69 -10.46
CA THR A 24 9.53 38.70 -11.03
C THR A 24 10.22 37.94 -9.89
N VAL A 25 10.18 36.61 -9.95
CA VAL A 25 10.84 35.78 -8.95
C VAL A 25 12.34 35.76 -9.22
N ALA A 26 13.14 36.22 -8.25
CA ALA A 26 14.58 36.12 -8.34
C ALA A 26 15.04 34.66 -8.27
N HIS A 27 16.11 34.33 -8.98
CA HIS A 27 16.79 33.04 -8.89
C HIS A 27 18.21 33.23 -8.36
N SER A 28 18.72 32.24 -7.64
CA SER A 28 20.11 32.14 -7.25
C SER A 28 20.94 31.54 -8.39
N PRO A 29 22.12 32.11 -8.72
CA PRO A 29 23.07 31.46 -9.61
C PRO A 29 23.80 30.28 -8.94
N ASP A 30 23.75 30.19 -7.61
CA ASP A 30 24.23 29.04 -6.85
C ASP A 30 23.19 27.92 -6.89
N ALA A 31 23.52 26.82 -7.56
CA ALA A 31 22.65 25.67 -7.75
C ALA A 31 22.33 24.93 -6.43
N ASP A 32 23.14 25.11 -5.39
CA ASP A 32 22.92 24.49 -4.09
C ASP A 32 22.06 25.35 -3.15
N ALA A 33 21.81 26.61 -3.52
CA ALA A 33 20.92 27.49 -2.79
C ALA A 33 19.46 27.23 -3.13
N ASP A 34 18.58 27.25 -2.13
CA ASP A 34 17.14 27.09 -2.31
C ASP A 34 16.48 28.45 -2.63
N ASP A 35 15.73 28.52 -3.74
CA ASP A 35 15.05 29.73 -4.21
C ASP A 35 13.72 30.00 -3.47
N LEU A 36 13.35 29.14 -2.51
CA LEU A 36 12.12 29.25 -1.72
C LEU A 36 11.87 30.66 -1.17
N SER A 37 12.90 31.32 -0.63
CA SER A 37 12.75 32.66 -0.03
C SER A 37 12.30 33.71 -1.05
N ALA A 38 12.82 33.65 -2.27
CA ALA A 38 12.43 34.54 -3.36
C ALA A 38 11.02 34.21 -3.87
N ILE A 39 10.70 32.92 -3.99
CA ILE A 39 9.36 32.43 -4.36
C ILE A 39 8.31 32.96 -3.35
N LEU A 40 8.51 32.69 -2.06
CA LEU A 40 7.59 33.13 -1.01
C LEU A 40 7.42 34.65 -0.99
N LYS A 41 8.51 35.40 -1.16
CA LYS A 41 8.46 36.87 -1.22
C LYS A 41 7.59 37.37 -2.37
N ALA A 42 7.78 36.82 -3.58
CA ALA A 42 7.00 37.22 -4.75
C ALA A 42 5.51 36.86 -4.60
N PHE A 43 5.20 35.64 -4.14
CA PHE A 43 3.80 35.20 -3.93
C PHE A 43 3.10 35.93 -2.78
N THR A 44 3.84 36.41 -1.79
CA THR A 44 3.29 37.24 -0.71
C THR A 44 3.00 38.67 -1.18
N TYR A 45 3.90 39.26 -1.97
CA TYR A 45 3.73 40.63 -2.45
C TYR A 45 2.67 40.73 -3.57
N CYS A 46 2.69 39.77 -4.50
CA CYS A 46 1.73 39.67 -5.61
C CYS A 46 0.67 38.61 -5.34
N GLN A 47 0.05 38.66 -4.16
CA GLN A 47 -0.95 37.68 -3.74
C GLN A 47 -2.34 37.96 -4.34
N VAL A 48 -2.62 39.20 -4.76
CA VAL A 48 -3.93 39.64 -5.26
C VAL A 48 -3.77 40.47 -6.53
N ASP A 49 -4.68 40.31 -7.50
CA ASP A 49 -4.82 41.15 -8.72
C ASP A 49 -3.51 41.43 -9.45
N SER A 50 -2.69 40.38 -9.66
CA SER A 50 -1.29 40.54 -10.05
C SER A 50 -0.78 39.44 -10.98
N ALA A 51 0.39 39.68 -11.57
CA ALA A 51 1.15 38.69 -12.31
C ALA A 51 2.46 38.34 -11.57
N ILE A 52 2.78 37.05 -11.53
CA ILE A 52 4.06 36.54 -11.02
C ILE A 52 4.78 35.86 -12.18
N THR A 53 5.99 36.29 -12.50
CA THR A 53 6.76 35.79 -13.63
C THR A 53 8.06 35.16 -13.13
N PHE A 54 8.33 33.96 -13.60
CA PHE A 54 9.62 33.32 -13.49
C PHE A 54 10.37 33.48 -14.81
N SER A 55 11.64 33.90 -14.73
CA SER A 55 12.51 34.04 -15.89
C SER A 55 13.10 32.69 -16.31
N GLN A 56 13.63 32.60 -17.52
CA GLN A 56 14.31 31.39 -17.99
C GLN A 56 15.61 31.16 -17.20
N ALA A 57 15.52 30.28 -16.20
CA ALA A 57 16.65 29.76 -15.45
C ALA A 57 16.25 28.44 -14.77
N ASN A 58 17.21 27.77 -14.16
CA ASN A 58 16.92 26.67 -13.23
C ASN A 58 16.69 27.27 -11.85
N TYR A 59 15.54 26.96 -11.24
CA TYR A 59 15.21 27.37 -9.89
C TYR A 59 15.24 26.14 -8.99
N SER A 60 16.02 26.20 -7.93
CA SER A 60 16.13 25.15 -6.93
C SER A 60 14.95 25.26 -5.98
N ALA A 61 14.02 24.30 -6.06
CA ALA A 61 12.83 24.23 -5.20
C ALA A 61 13.03 23.12 -4.16
N PHE A 62 13.98 23.32 -3.24
CA PHE A 62 14.44 22.25 -2.35
C PHE A 62 13.58 22.03 -1.12
N THR A 63 12.73 22.99 -0.78
CA THR A 63 11.80 22.90 0.34
C THR A 63 10.35 22.86 -0.16
N PRO A 64 9.49 21.95 0.34
CA PRO A 64 8.07 21.97 0.09
C PRO A 64 7.44 23.30 0.52
N VAL A 65 6.52 23.84 -0.29
CA VAL A 65 5.97 25.18 -0.12
C VAL A 65 4.45 25.19 -0.16
N SER A 66 3.86 26.09 0.62
CA SER A 66 2.43 26.41 0.60
C SER A 66 2.23 27.85 0.11
N LEU A 67 1.49 28.00 -0.98
CA LEU A 67 1.17 29.24 -1.67
C LEU A 67 -0.34 29.45 -1.59
N THR A 68 -0.78 30.09 -0.51
CA THR A 68 -2.20 30.23 -0.15
C THR A 68 -2.69 31.66 -0.29
N GLY A 69 -4.01 31.84 -0.33
CA GLY A 69 -4.64 33.16 -0.31
C GLY A 69 -4.56 33.92 -1.64
N LEU A 70 -4.18 33.25 -2.72
CA LEU A 70 -4.08 33.87 -4.04
C LEU A 70 -5.45 34.27 -4.56
N LYS A 71 -5.57 35.48 -5.12
CA LYS A 71 -6.83 35.97 -5.70
C LYS A 71 -6.60 36.71 -7.01
N ASN A 72 -7.17 36.22 -8.11
CA ASN A 72 -7.00 36.80 -9.44
C ASN A 72 -5.51 36.98 -9.83
N VAL A 73 -4.72 35.92 -9.62
CA VAL A 73 -3.27 35.92 -9.86
C VAL A 73 -2.94 35.11 -11.11
N THR A 74 -2.04 35.62 -11.95
CA THR A 74 -1.49 34.90 -13.10
C THR A 74 -0.01 34.61 -12.88
N VAL A 75 0.34 33.33 -12.82
CA VAL A 75 1.72 32.84 -12.70
C VAL A 75 2.22 32.37 -14.07
N ARG A 76 3.36 32.91 -14.50
CA ARG A 76 4.02 32.55 -15.76
C ARG A 76 5.32 31.83 -15.46
N LEU A 77 5.38 30.56 -15.84
CA LEU A 77 6.49 29.66 -15.57
C LEU A 77 7.36 29.52 -16.83
N SER A 78 8.45 30.29 -16.88
CA SER A 78 9.48 30.13 -17.92
C SER A 78 10.72 29.42 -17.39
N GLU A 79 10.74 29.08 -16.11
CA GLU A 79 11.82 28.42 -15.44
C GLU A 79 11.73 26.90 -15.49
N ASN A 80 12.81 26.26 -15.08
CA ASN A 80 12.80 24.85 -14.71
C ASN A 80 12.89 24.73 -13.20
N SER A 81 11.84 24.25 -12.55
CA SER A 81 11.83 23.98 -11.11
C SER A 81 12.49 22.63 -10.83
N LEU A 82 13.64 22.65 -10.17
CA LEU A 82 14.43 21.47 -9.84
C LEU A 82 14.15 21.03 -8.38
N LEU A 83 13.56 19.85 -8.21
CA LEU A 83 13.41 19.25 -6.87
C LEU A 83 14.74 18.63 -6.41
N LEU A 84 14.82 18.33 -5.12
CA LEU A 84 15.98 17.64 -4.55
C LEU A 84 16.19 16.24 -5.15
N GLN A 85 17.44 15.97 -5.51
CA GLN A 85 17.87 14.63 -5.91
C GLN A 85 18.09 13.72 -4.72
N ASN A 86 18.57 14.16 -3.55
CA ASN A 86 18.83 13.20 -2.48
C ASN A 86 17.51 12.66 -1.87
N VAL A 87 17.24 11.36 -2.02
CA VAL A 87 16.04 10.67 -1.49
C VAL A 87 15.85 10.95 0.00
N SER A 88 16.89 10.76 0.81
CA SER A 88 16.79 10.97 2.27
C SER A 88 16.52 12.42 2.63
N ARG A 89 17.06 13.38 1.87
CA ARG A 89 16.76 14.81 2.08
C ARG A 89 15.32 15.14 1.71
N VAL A 90 14.81 14.66 0.58
CA VAL A 90 13.39 14.78 0.21
C VAL A 90 12.48 14.21 1.31
N GLN A 91 12.80 13.03 1.85
CA GLN A 91 12.03 12.43 2.94
C GLN A 91 12.07 13.31 4.20
N HIS A 92 13.23 13.87 4.54
CA HIS A 92 13.36 14.79 5.66
C HIS A 92 12.44 16.00 5.49
N GLU A 93 12.51 16.68 4.35
CA GLU A 93 11.66 17.85 4.06
C GLU A 93 10.16 17.51 4.12
N ILE A 94 9.76 16.33 3.62
CA ILE A 94 8.38 15.85 3.71
C ILE A 94 7.96 15.47 5.12
N SER A 95 8.88 15.02 5.97
CA SER A 95 8.58 14.70 7.37
C SER A 95 8.30 15.93 8.24
N ILE A 96 8.85 17.10 7.85
CA ILE A 96 8.75 18.34 8.62
C ILE A 96 7.80 19.37 8.03
N THR A 97 7.40 19.23 6.76
CA THR A 97 6.49 20.18 6.11
C THR A 97 5.10 20.18 6.74
N GLN A 98 4.47 21.36 6.69
CA GLN A 98 3.08 21.56 7.13
C GLN A 98 2.07 21.47 5.98
N ASN A 99 2.53 21.16 4.76
CA ASN A 99 1.64 21.01 3.62
C ASN A 99 0.57 19.95 3.90
N PRO A 100 -0.73 20.24 3.65
CA PRO A 100 -1.79 19.29 3.95
C PRO A 100 -1.70 18.09 3.00
N PRO A 101 -1.69 16.85 3.54
CA PRO A 101 -1.60 15.66 2.71
C PRO A 101 -2.86 15.46 1.88
N SER A 102 -2.67 15.01 0.64
CA SER A 102 -3.78 14.62 -0.23
C SER A 102 -4.19 13.18 0.08
N LYS A 103 -5.49 12.99 0.34
CA LYS A 103 -6.10 11.67 0.55
C LYS A 103 -6.69 11.19 -0.78
N ILE A 104 -6.15 10.11 -1.33
CA ILE A 104 -6.46 9.67 -2.70
C ILE A 104 -7.24 8.35 -2.72
N CYS A 105 -6.99 7.49 -1.73
CA CYS A 105 -7.76 6.27 -1.48
C CYS A 105 -7.49 5.77 -0.05
N HIS A 106 -8.15 4.67 0.32
CA HIS A 106 -7.93 3.92 1.57
C HIS A 106 -6.44 3.86 1.91
N GLU A 107 -6.06 4.50 3.01
CA GLU A 107 -4.73 4.43 3.64
C GLU A 107 -3.55 5.07 2.89
N VAL A 108 -3.74 5.74 1.75
CA VAL A 108 -2.62 6.41 1.05
C VAL A 108 -2.78 7.92 1.07
N TYR A 109 -1.94 8.53 1.90
CA TYR A 109 -1.70 9.97 1.96
C TYR A 109 -0.40 10.28 1.24
N ALA A 110 -0.38 11.31 0.39
CA ALA A 110 0.87 11.92 -0.03
C ALA A 110 0.84 13.41 0.20
N THR A 111 1.91 13.88 0.82
CA THR A 111 2.15 15.29 1.05
C THR A 111 2.64 15.93 -0.26
N PRO A 112 2.02 17.03 -0.71
CA PRO A 112 2.47 17.73 -1.90
C PRO A 112 3.76 18.51 -1.65
N TRP A 113 4.61 18.56 -2.67
CA TRP A 113 5.74 19.47 -2.70
C TRP A 113 5.27 20.93 -2.83
N PHE A 114 4.34 21.19 -3.77
CA PHE A 114 3.69 22.49 -3.93
C PHE A 114 2.23 22.41 -3.51
N HIS A 115 1.83 23.14 -2.47
CA HIS A 115 0.43 23.33 -2.11
C HIS A 115 -0.04 24.70 -2.57
N ILE A 116 -1.00 24.77 -3.48
CA ILE A 116 -1.48 26.03 -4.06
C ILE A 116 -2.96 26.18 -3.75
N GLN A 117 -3.35 27.32 -3.18
CA GLN A 117 -4.73 27.59 -2.79
C GLN A 117 -5.14 29.04 -3.09
N GLY A 118 -6.34 29.22 -3.65
CA GLY A 118 -6.84 30.54 -4.00
C GLY A 118 -8.12 30.56 -4.83
N GLU A 119 -8.39 31.71 -5.43
CA GLU A 119 -9.51 32.00 -6.32
C GLU A 119 -9.00 32.71 -7.58
N ASP A 120 -9.52 32.38 -8.75
CA ASP A 120 -9.13 33.01 -10.03
C ASP A 120 -7.62 32.91 -10.31
N VAL A 121 -7.02 31.75 -10.04
CA VAL A 121 -5.57 31.53 -10.23
C VAL A 121 -5.30 30.88 -11.58
N THR A 122 -4.41 31.50 -12.35
CA THR A 122 -3.93 30.97 -13.63
C THR A 122 -2.44 30.65 -13.54
N ILE A 123 -2.03 29.45 -13.96
CA ILE A 123 -0.62 29.06 -14.07
C ILE A 123 -0.36 28.60 -15.51
N ILE A 124 0.57 29.26 -16.17
CA ILE A 124 0.90 29.03 -17.59
C ILE A 124 2.38 28.70 -17.71
N GLY A 125 2.70 27.53 -18.24
CA GLY A 125 4.05 27.12 -18.60
C GLY A 125 4.51 27.66 -19.96
N SER A 126 5.83 27.64 -20.18
CA SER A 126 6.49 28.10 -21.40
C SER A 126 6.09 27.32 -22.66
N ASP A 127 6.06 28.02 -23.79
CA ASP A 127 5.92 27.45 -25.13
C ASP A 127 7.17 26.69 -25.60
N GLU A 128 8.34 27.05 -25.06
CA GLU A 128 9.62 26.46 -25.44
C GLU A 128 9.81 25.09 -24.80
N ALA A 129 10.18 24.07 -25.57
CA ALA A 129 10.25 22.68 -25.11
C ALA A 129 11.18 22.48 -23.88
N GLU A 130 12.24 23.28 -23.77
CA GLU A 130 13.28 23.16 -22.73
C GLU A 130 12.92 23.88 -21.41
N TRP A 131 11.85 24.68 -21.40
CA TRP A 131 11.48 25.56 -20.28
C TRP A 131 10.08 25.27 -19.73
N GLY A 132 9.80 25.74 -18.51
CA GLY A 132 8.53 25.50 -17.82
C GLY A 132 8.41 24.08 -17.26
N VAL A 133 9.53 23.48 -16.86
CA VAL A 133 9.61 22.08 -16.43
C VAL A 133 9.63 21.95 -14.90
N PHE A 134 8.75 21.13 -14.36
CA PHE A 134 8.89 20.55 -13.02
C PHE A 134 9.72 19.25 -13.10
N ARG A 135 10.96 19.28 -12.61
CA ARG A 135 11.86 18.13 -12.63
C ARG A 135 11.93 17.46 -11.26
N GLY A 136 11.40 16.24 -11.17
CA GLY A 136 11.28 15.52 -9.90
C GLY A 136 12.44 14.59 -9.54
N PHE A 137 13.28 14.18 -10.50
CA PHE A 137 14.34 13.18 -10.29
C PHE A 137 13.86 11.86 -9.65
N GLY A 138 12.71 11.35 -10.09
CA GLY A 138 12.03 10.19 -9.50
C GLY A 138 12.71 8.85 -9.73
N GLU A 139 13.63 8.73 -10.68
CA GLU A 139 14.19 7.43 -11.08
C GLU A 139 14.89 6.66 -9.96
N GLN A 140 15.68 7.35 -9.17
CA GLN A 140 16.29 6.79 -7.95
C GLN A 140 15.27 6.23 -6.95
N TRP A 141 14.05 6.77 -6.87
CA TRP A 141 13.01 6.23 -5.99
C TRP A 141 12.45 4.94 -6.55
N TRP A 142 12.26 4.92 -7.86
CA TRP A 142 11.63 3.84 -8.57
C TRP A 142 12.53 2.61 -8.67
N ASN A 143 13.82 2.83 -8.93
CA ASN A 143 14.82 1.77 -9.10
C ASN A 143 14.92 0.87 -7.85
N VAL A 144 14.76 1.44 -6.66
CA VAL A 144 14.75 0.70 -5.38
C VAL A 144 13.35 0.44 -4.82
N ARG A 145 12.29 0.80 -5.57
CA ARG A 145 10.88 0.69 -5.15
C ARG A 145 10.57 1.36 -3.81
N HIS A 146 11.26 2.46 -3.48
CA HIS A 146 11.09 3.16 -2.22
C HIS A 146 9.79 3.97 -2.21
N ARG A 147 9.00 3.84 -1.14
CA ARG A 147 7.66 4.45 -1.02
C ARG A 147 7.45 5.28 0.25
N ILE A 148 8.38 5.21 1.20
CA ILE A 148 8.28 5.88 2.50
C ILE A 148 8.45 7.39 2.29
N LEU A 149 7.52 8.20 2.81
CA LEU A 149 7.55 9.67 2.70
C LEU A 149 7.77 10.16 1.27
N ARG A 150 7.19 9.45 0.30
CA ARG A 150 7.34 9.75 -1.13
C ARG A 150 6.33 10.82 -1.54
N PRO A 151 6.76 12.04 -1.91
CA PRO A 151 5.84 13.15 -2.18
C PRO A 151 5.09 13.02 -3.49
N GLN A 152 3.93 13.66 -3.55
CA GLN A 152 3.33 14.07 -4.83
C GLN A 152 3.89 15.43 -5.26
N LEU A 153 3.85 15.74 -6.55
CA LEU A 153 4.35 17.02 -7.05
C LEU A 153 3.56 18.20 -6.49
N ALA A 154 2.24 18.26 -6.75
CA ALA A 154 1.47 19.45 -6.38
C ALA A 154 0.00 19.18 -6.04
N THR A 155 -0.56 20.05 -5.20
CA THR A 155 -2.01 20.19 -5.00
C THR A 155 -2.45 21.57 -5.48
N PHE A 156 -3.48 21.62 -6.33
CA PHE A 156 -4.07 22.88 -6.80
C PHE A 156 -5.53 22.98 -6.32
N ASN A 157 -5.68 23.58 -5.14
CA ASN A 157 -6.96 23.76 -4.45
C ASN A 157 -7.51 25.16 -4.71
N VAL A 158 -7.97 25.39 -5.95
CA VAL A 158 -8.42 26.71 -6.43
C VAL A 158 -9.88 26.67 -6.85
N THR A 159 -10.60 27.78 -6.66
CA THR A 159 -11.89 28.02 -7.33
C THR A 159 -11.68 28.90 -8.54
N SER A 160 -12.17 28.48 -9.71
CA SER A 160 -11.97 29.15 -11.00
C SER A 160 -10.48 29.22 -11.37
N GLY A 161 -9.93 28.12 -11.87
CA GLY A 161 -8.49 28.02 -12.12
C GLY A 161 -8.13 27.52 -13.51
N LEU A 162 -6.98 27.96 -14.02
CA LEU A 162 -6.40 27.49 -15.27
C LEU A 162 -4.97 26.97 -15.04
N LEU A 163 -4.71 25.73 -15.44
CA LEU A 163 -3.37 25.18 -15.57
C LEU A 163 -3.10 24.92 -17.05
N ARG A 164 -2.05 25.51 -17.63
CA ARG A 164 -1.78 25.36 -19.06
C ARG A 164 -0.30 25.11 -19.33
N LYS A 165 0.01 24.20 -20.26
CA LYS A 165 1.36 23.95 -20.78
C LYS A 165 2.40 23.57 -19.73
N LEU A 166 1.97 22.94 -18.64
CA LEU A 166 2.89 22.49 -17.61
C LEU A 166 3.61 21.22 -18.10
N LYS A 167 4.91 21.09 -17.81
CA LYS A 167 5.71 19.92 -18.17
C LYS A 167 6.24 19.26 -16.90
N VAL A 168 6.05 17.97 -16.73
CA VAL A 168 6.53 17.22 -15.56
C VAL A 168 7.47 16.11 -16.00
N ILE A 169 8.73 16.21 -15.59
CA ILE A 169 9.81 15.32 -16.05
C ILE A 169 10.36 14.54 -14.85
N LYS A 170 10.39 13.21 -15.00
CA LYS A 170 10.78 12.24 -13.97
C LYS A 170 10.20 12.59 -12.59
N PRO A 171 8.88 12.70 -12.42
CA PRO A 171 8.28 13.04 -11.12
C PRO A 171 8.59 11.99 -10.05
N ILE A 172 8.68 12.37 -8.78
CA ILE A 172 8.97 11.39 -7.71
C ILE A 172 7.86 10.35 -7.58
N ALA A 173 6.60 10.80 -7.61
CA ALA A 173 5.43 9.92 -7.59
C ALA A 173 4.25 10.54 -8.36
N TRP A 174 3.19 10.95 -7.66
CA TRP A 174 1.97 11.48 -8.26
C TRP A 174 2.24 12.89 -8.81
N GLY A 175 1.48 13.28 -9.83
CA GLY A 175 1.58 14.60 -10.44
C GLY A 175 0.77 15.61 -9.65
N TRP A 176 -0.42 15.94 -10.16
CA TRP A 176 -1.28 16.94 -9.57
C TRP A 176 -2.50 16.32 -8.88
N ASN A 177 -2.81 16.81 -7.68
CA ASN A 177 -4.10 16.62 -7.04
C ASN A 177 -4.96 17.88 -7.19
N LEU A 178 -6.17 17.73 -7.71
CA LEU A 178 -7.06 18.82 -8.12
C LEU A 178 -8.39 18.74 -7.35
N PRO A 179 -8.41 19.17 -6.07
CA PRO A 179 -9.63 19.18 -5.24
C PRO A 179 -10.51 20.42 -5.46
N GLY A 180 -10.04 21.39 -6.26
CA GLY A 180 -10.70 22.67 -6.49
C GLY A 180 -11.99 22.59 -7.32
N LYS A 181 -12.52 23.75 -7.71
CA LYS A 181 -13.76 23.85 -8.50
C LYS A 181 -13.59 24.75 -9.71
N ASN A 182 -14.31 24.46 -10.79
CA ASN A 182 -14.25 25.24 -12.04
C ASN A 182 -12.82 25.32 -12.59
N LEU A 183 -12.20 24.16 -12.82
CA LEU A 183 -10.82 24.08 -13.25
C LEU A 183 -10.72 23.72 -14.74
N ARG A 184 -9.80 24.36 -15.45
CA ARG A 184 -9.43 24.02 -16.82
C ARG A 184 -7.95 23.66 -16.87
N ILE A 185 -7.63 22.50 -17.43
CA ILE A 185 -6.26 21.99 -17.56
C ILE A 185 -5.99 21.78 -19.04
N GLU A 186 -4.91 22.37 -19.53
CA GLU A 186 -4.59 22.41 -20.96
C GLU A 186 -3.15 22.02 -21.28
N ASP A 187 -2.95 21.30 -22.37
CA ASP A 187 -1.64 21.02 -22.98
C ASP A 187 -0.57 20.49 -21.99
N HIS A 188 -0.98 19.62 -21.07
CA HIS A 188 -0.11 19.11 -20.00
C HIS A 188 0.73 17.92 -20.47
N PHE A 189 2.06 18.04 -20.36
CA PHE A 189 3.01 16.99 -20.74
C PHE A 189 3.62 16.30 -19.52
N VAL A 190 3.78 14.97 -19.61
CA VAL A 190 4.42 14.15 -18.60
C VAL A 190 5.44 13.20 -19.24
N ASP A 191 6.65 13.16 -18.70
CA ASP A 191 7.62 12.09 -18.96
C ASP A 191 8.04 11.42 -17.65
N ALA A 192 7.53 10.20 -17.45
CA ALA A 192 7.98 9.30 -16.40
C ALA A 192 8.53 7.97 -16.95
N ALA A 193 8.97 7.94 -18.20
CA ALA A 193 9.69 6.78 -18.72
C ALA A 193 11.05 6.66 -18.01
N PRO A 194 11.54 5.47 -17.67
CA PRO A 194 12.91 5.31 -17.17
C PRO A 194 13.95 5.42 -18.29
N HIS A 195 15.21 5.74 -17.95
CA HIS A 195 16.29 5.79 -18.95
C HIS A 195 16.70 4.40 -19.44
N ASN A 196 16.47 3.35 -18.65
CA ASN A 196 16.85 1.96 -18.95
C ASN A 196 15.67 1.06 -19.37
N GLY A 197 14.46 1.61 -19.52
CA GLY A 197 13.31 0.84 -19.99
C GLY A 197 13.27 0.84 -21.51
N THR A 198 13.39 -0.33 -22.12
CA THR A 198 12.86 -0.50 -23.47
C THR A 198 11.34 -0.59 -23.38
N HIS A 199 10.64 -0.19 -24.44
CA HIS A 199 9.17 -0.24 -24.56
C HIS A 199 8.60 -1.65 -24.23
N ASP A 200 9.45 -2.68 -24.32
CA ASP A 200 9.13 -4.09 -24.13
C ASP A 200 9.57 -4.68 -22.77
N ASN A 201 10.35 -3.94 -21.97
CA ASN A 201 10.95 -4.49 -20.74
C ASN A 201 10.46 -3.74 -19.50
N THR A 202 9.30 -4.17 -19.00
CA THR A 202 8.60 -3.64 -17.82
C THR A 202 9.22 -4.05 -16.47
N VAL A 203 10.53 -4.28 -16.42
CA VAL A 203 11.22 -4.87 -15.25
C VAL A 203 11.28 -3.93 -14.04
N ALA A 204 11.13 -2.63 -14.24
CA ALA A 204 10.98 -1.71 -13.12
C ALA A 204 9.50 -1.37 -12.89
N CYS A 205 8.98 -1.79 -11.72
CA CYS A 205 7.64 -1.46 -11.25
C CYS A 205 7.51 0.06 -10.97
N TYR A 206 7.24 0.85 -12.00
CA TYR A 206 6.84 2.26 -11.88
C TYR A 206 5.34 2.45 -11.57
N SER A 207 4.65 1.43 -11.02
CA SER A 207 3.18 1.28 -10.97
C SER A 207 2.39 2.31 -10.13
N SER A 208 2.95 3.49 -9.89
CA SER A 208 2.41 4.55 -9.05
C SER A 208 2.90 5.95 -9.44
N THR A 209 3.50 6.11 -10.63
CA THR A 209 4.10 7.36 -11.08
C THR A 209 3.16 8.07 -12.04
N VAL A 210 2.84 9.30 -11.68
CA VAL A 210 2.09 10.33 -12.40
C VAL A 210 0.64 10.02 -12.73
N ARG A 211 -0.22 10.89 -12.21
CA ARG A 211 -1.64 10.92 -12.45
C ARG A 211 -2.12 12.35 -12.21
N LEU A 212 -3.06 12.81 -13.02
CA LEU A 212 -3.97 13.89 -12.62
C LEU A 212 -5.11 13.29 -11.77
N ASN A 213 -5.11 13.56 -10.47
CA ASN A 213 -6.19 13.17 -9.57
C ASN A 213 -7.23 14.29 -9.53
N LEU A 214 -8.43 14.01 -10.03
CA LEU A 214 -9.55 14.94 -10.04
C LEU A 214 -10.49 14.56 -8.90
N SER A 215 -10.50 15.35 -7.83
CA SER A 215 -11.38 15.13 -6.67
C SER A 215 -12.35 16.28 -6.41
N GLY A 216 -12.30 17.28 -7.27
CA GLY A 216 -13.11 18.49 -7.23
C GLY A 216 -14.37 18.42 -8.10
N GLN A 217 -14.88 19.60 -8.48
CA GLN A 217 -16.14 19.73 -9.24
C GLN A 217 -15.95 20.63 -10.46
N ASN A 218 -16.62 20.31 -11.57
CA ASN A 218 -16.55 21.06 -12.82
C ASN A 218 -15.10 21.26 -13.30
N ILE A 219 -14.45 20.15 -13.66
CA ILE A 219 -13.07 20.13 -14.10
C ILE A 219 -13.02 19.66 -15.56
N THR A 220 -12.40 20.43 -16.43
CA THR A 220 -12.14 20.08 -17.83
C THR A 220 -10.64 19.86 -18.02
N VAL A 221 -10.27 18.73 -18.61
CA VAL A 221 -8.89 18.45 -19.03
C VAL A 221 -8.89 18.28 -20.54
N ASP A 222 -8.14 19.11 -21.24
CA ASP A 222 -8.01 19.10 -22.69
C ASP A 222 -6.52 19.13 -23.08
N GLY A 223 -6.00 18.04 -23.64
CA GLY A 223 -4.57 17.89 -23.90
C GLY A 223 -3.80 17.45 -22.65
N TYR A 224 -3.78 16.14 -22.40
CA TYR A 224 -2.85 15.48 -21.46
C TYR A 224 -2.14 14.35 -22.20
N TYR A 225 -0.82 14.38 -22.26
CA TYR A 225 -0.05 13.46 -23.10
C TYR A 225 1.35 13.16 -22.53
N GLY A 226 1.96 12.09 -23.06
CA GLY A 226 3.30 11.65 -22.70
C GLY A 226 3.32 10.23 -22.13
N HIS A 227 4.36 9.91 -21.36
CA HIS A 227 4.64 8.56 -20.86
C HIS A 227 4.50 8.50 -19.35
N ASN A 228 3.74 7.53 -18.84
CA ASN A 228 3.63 7.27 -17.41
C ASN A 228 3.67 5.77 -17.09
N GLY A 229 3.93 5.44 -15.82
CA GLY A 229 3.87 4.07 -15.30
C GLY A 229 2.60 3.78 -14.50
N GLY A 230 1.63 4.70 -14.52
CA GLY A 230 0.49 4.76 -13.62
C GLY A 230 -0.86 4.81 -14.34
N ASN A 231 -1.82 5.56 -13.78
CA ASN A 231 -3.04 5.89 -14.53
C ASN A 231 -2.86 7.32 -15.05
N CYS A 232 -3.28 7.60 -16.28
CA CYS A 232 -3.21 8.94 -16.88
C CYS A 232 -4.02 9.97 -16.07
N ILE A 233 -5.34 9.80 -16.06
CA ILE A 233 -6.28 10.61 -15.28
C ILE A 233 -7.07 9.69 -14.37
N SER A 234 -7.43 10.17 -13.19
CA SER A 234 -8.51 9.53 -12.45
C SER A 234 -9.39 10.50 -11.71
N VAL A 235 -10.68 10.23 -11.83
CA VAL A 235 -11.72 10.89 -11.06
C VAL A 235 -11.97 10.07 -9.81
N ILE A 236 -11.89 10.74 -8.66
CA ILE A 236 -12.10 10.15 -7.35
C ILE A 236 -13.03 11.04 -6.55
N ASN A 237 -13.73 10.50 -5.57
CA ASN A 237 -14.42 11.34 -4.62
C ASN A 237 -13.43 11.77 -3.52
N GLY A 238 -13.31 13.06 -3.25
CA GLY A 238 -12.42 13.63 -2.22
C GLY A 238 -12.83 13.33 -0.77
N GLY A 239 -13.69 12.33 -0.55
CA GLY A 239 -14.24 11.97 0.75
C GLY A 239 -13.15 11.51 1.71
N LYS A 240 -13.01 12.24 2.82
CA LYS A 240 -12.19 11.85 3.95
C LYS A 240 -12.94 10.76 4.73
N ASP A 241 -12.37 9.56 4.78
CA ASP A 241 -12.51 8.53 5.84
C ASP A 241 -13.09 7.18 5.41
N ILE A 242 -12.59 6.13 6.07
CA ILE A 242 -13.19 4.79 6.05
C ILE A 242 -13.71 4.52 7.44
N GLY A 243 -15.01 4.20 7.48
CA GLY A 243 -15.83 4.17 8.68
C GLY A 243 -17.19 4.88 8.48
N GLY A 244 -17.84 4.72 7.32
CA GLY A 244 -19.23 5.18 7.13
C GLY A 244 -19.48 6.37 6.18
N VAL A 245 -18.49 6.83 5.41
CA VAL A 245 -18.71 7.94 4.44
C VAL A 245 -19.10 7.39 3.06
N PHE A 246 -20.28 7.81 2.61
CA PHE A 246 -20.84 7.49 1.30
C PHE A 246 -20.09 8.22 0.17
N GLN A 247 -19.67 7.49 -0.87
CA GLN A 247 -18.80 7.99 -1.93
C GLN A 247 -19.55 8.14 -3.27
N THR A 248 -19.35 9.25 -3.99
CA THR A 248 -20.02 9.48 -5.28
C THR A 248 -19.05 9.95 -6.35
N VAL A 249 -19.18 9.37 -7.55
CA VAL A 249 -18.54 9.87 -8.78
C VAL A 249 -19.62 9.97 -9.84
N GLN A 250 -19.87 11.17 -10.35
CA GLN A 250 -20.98 11.40 -11.28
C GLN A 250 -20.61 12.31 -12.44
N ASN A 251 -21.31 12.15 -13.57
CA ASN A 251 -21.25 13.04 -14.72
C ASN A 251 -19.83 13.18 -15.28
N VAL A 252 -19.19 12.04 -15.56
CA VAL A 252 -17.82 11.99 -16.05
C VAL A 252 -17.81 11.54 -17.51
N LEU A 253 -17.17 12.31 -18.36
CA LEU A 253 -16.96 11.97 -19.77
C LEU A 253 -15.47 11.92 -20.07
N PHE A 254 -14.98 10.76 -20.47
CA PHE A 254 -13.70 10.60 -21.15
C PHE A 254 -13.98 10.50 -22.65
N LYS A 255 -13.46 11.44 -23.46
CA LYS A 255 -13.68 11.45 -24.90
C LYS A 255 -12.38 11.69 -25.66
N ASN A 256 -12.23 11.07 -26.84
CA ASN A 256 -11.09 11.26 -27.75
C ASN A 256 -9.73 10.93 -27.13
N TRP A 257 -9.66 9.82 -26.39
CA TRP A 257 -8.41 9.33 -25.80
C TRP A 257 -7.70 8.35 -26.72
N THR A 258 -6.36 8.41 -26.77
CA THR A 258 -5.55 7.32 -27.32
C THR A 258 -4.76 6.68 -26.19
N MET A 259 -5.05 5.40 -25.92
CA MET A 259 -4.32 4.60 -24.94
C MET A 259 -3.37 3.67 -25.69
N ASN A 260 -2.06 3.89 -25.55
CA ASN A 260 -1.02 3.12 -26.23
C ASN A 260 -0.14 2.37 -25.22
N GLY A 261 -0.04 1.05 -25.36
CA GLY A 261 0.79 0.19 -24.49
C GLY A 261 0.33 0.11 -23.03
N ALA A 262 -0.90 0.56 -22.73
CA ALA A 262 -1.44 0.58 -21.37
C ALA A 262 -1.97 -0.79 -20.94
N VAL A 263 -1.97 -1.09 -19.64
CA VAL A 263 -2.61 -2.29 -19.10
C VAL A 263 -4.13 -2.24 -19.31
N TYR A 264 -4.73 -1.06 -19.09
CA TYR A 264 -6.17 -0.84 -19.23
C TYR A 264 -6.45 0.35 -20.13
N GLY A 265 -7.43 0.21 -21.04
CA GLY A 265 -7.93 1.33 -21.85
C GLY A 265 -8.88 2.23 -21.04
N ALA A 266 -9.95 1.64 -20.53
CA ALA A 266 -10.89 2.24 -19.58
C ALA A 266 -10.96 1.39 -18.30
N ARG A 267 -11.03 2.03 -17.13
CA ARG A 267 -11.06 1.32 -15.85
C ARG A 267 -12.02 1.94 -14.85
N PHE A 268 -12.88 1.10 -14.30
CA PHE A 268 -13.64 1.38 -13.09
C PHE A 268 -13.15 0.47 -11.95
N LYS A 269 -13.01 1.04 -10.75
CA LYS A 269 -12.66 0.28 -9.53
C LYS A 269 -13.47 0.76 -8.33
N SER A 270 -14.06 -0.17 -7.60
CA SER A 270 -14.55 0.04 -6.23
C SER A 270 -13.87 -0.94 -5.25
N TRP A 271 -14.06 -0.72 -3.95
CA TRP A 271 -13.49 -1.54 -2.88
C TRP A 271 -14.58 -2.04 -1.92
N THR A 272 -14.27 -3.12 -1.21
CA THR A 272 -15.18 -3.76 -0.25
C THR A 272 -15.43 -2.85 0.93
N SER A 273 -16.63 -2.93 1.52
CA SER A 273 -17.10 -2.05 2.59
C SER A 273 -17.24 -0.56 2.22
N GLY A 274 -16.80 -0.14 1.02
CA GLY A 274 -17.12 1.17 0.49
C GLY A 274 -18.63 1.27 0.22
N GLN A 275 -19.25 2.34 0.71
CA GLN A 275 -20.64 2.67 0.40
C GLN A 275 -20.65 3.84 -0.59
N GLY A 276 -21.48 3.79 -1.62
CA GLY A 276 -21.47 4.81 -2.66
C GLY A 276 -21.99 4.34 -4.00
N PHE A 277 -21.93 5.21 -5.00
CA PHE A 277 -22.25 4.87 -6.38
C PHE A 277 -21.39 5.66 -7.39
N ALA A 278 -21.29 5.12 -8.60
CA ALA A 278 -20.84 5.85 -9.77
C ALA A 278 -21.96 5.86 -10.81
N ASP A 279 -22.29 7.05 -11.31
CA ASP A 279 -23.46 7.25 -12.17
C ASP A 279 -23.12 8.22 -13.31
N ASN A 280 -23.72 8.01 -14.48
CA ASN A 280 -23.44 8.79 -15.69
C ASN A 280 -21.92 8.95 -15.97
N VAL A 281 -21.21 7.83 -16.09
CA VAL A 281 -19.79 7.77 -16.45
C VAL A 281 -19.64 7.14 -17.83
N ALA A 282 -19.04 7.87 -18.77
CA ALA A 282 -18.90 7.44 -20.15
C ALA A 282 -17.44 7.53 -20.64
N TRP A 283 -17.05 6.55 -21.45
CA TRP A 283 -15.86 6.58 -22.30
C TRP A 283 -16.33 6.54 -23.75
N GLY A 284 -16.05 7.59 -24.53
CA GLY A 284 -16.42 7.71 -25.95
C GLY A 284 -15.19 7.94 -26.81
N ASP A 285 -15.23 7.49 -28.07
CA ASP A 285 -14.20 7.76 -29.08
C ASP A 285 -12.76 7.47 -28.60
N THR A 286 -12.58 6.39 -27.82
CA THR A 286 -11.27 5.99 -27.29
C THR A 286 -10.59 5.00 -28.24
N THR A 287 -9.39 5.35 -28.70
CA THR A 287 -8.52 4.47 -29.51
C THR A 287 -7.60 3.67 -28.58
N LEU A 288 -7.54 2.36 -28.78
CA LEU A 288 -6.71 1.44 -28.00
C LEU A 288 -5.63 0.80 -28.89
N VAL A 289 -4.36 1.00 -28.57
CA VAL A 289 -3.22 0.48 -29.32
C VAL A 289 -2.34 -0.33 -28.38
N GLY A 290 -2.15 -1.63 -28.63
CA GLY A 290 -1.29 -2.48 -27.78
C GLY A 290 -1.74 -2.54 -26.30
N VAL A 291 -3.03 -2.32 -26.02
CA VAL A 291 -3.59 -2.34 -24.68
C VAL A 291 -3.90 -3.76 -24.23
N SER A 292 -3.49 -4.16 -23.02
CA SER A 292 -3.70 -5.54 -22.55
C SER A 292 -5.17 -5.87 -22.26
N THR A 293 -5.94 -4.90 -21.75
CA THR A 293 -7.37 -5.07 -21.45
C THR A 293 -8.11 -3.79 -21.80
N GLY A 294 -9.03 -3.85 -22.78
CA GLY A 294 -9.68 -2.64 -23.29
C GLY A 294 -10.53 -1.92 -22.25
N ILE A 295 -11.48 -2.62 -21.61
CA ILE A 295 -12.33 -2.08 -20.55
C ILE A 295 -12.27 -3.02 -19.35
N PHE A 296 -12.02 -2.48 -18.16
CA PHE A 296 -11.97 -3.26 -16.93
C PHE A 296 -12.80 -2.63 -15.81
N VAL A 297 -13.95 -3.23 -15.53
CA VAL A 297 -14.83 -2.83 -14.43
C VAL A 297 -14.64 -3.81 -13.29
N THR A 298 -14.19 -3.30 -12.14
CA THR A 298 -13.97 -4.13 -10.95
C THR A 298 -14.71 -3.58 -9.76
N GLN A 299 -15.50 -4.44 -9.15
CA GLN A 299 -15.99 -4.27 -7.80
C GLN A 299 -15.39 -5.45 -7.05
N LYS A 300 -14.31 -5.26 -6.28
CA LYS A 300 -13.76 -6.37 -5.48
C LYS A 300 -14.57 -6.46 -4.19
N PRO A 301 -15.42 -7.49 -3.97
CA PRO A 301 -15.61 -8.01 -2.64
C PRO A 301 -14.30 -8.70 -2.24
N ILE A 302 -13.70 -8.27 -1.14
CA ILE A 302 -12.59 -8.95 -0.50
C ILE A 302 -13.22 -10.25 -0.04
N SER A 303 -12.83 -11.34 -0.71
CA SER A 303 -13.14 -12.68 -0.24
C SER A 303 -12.65 -12.79 1.21
N PRO A 304 -13.40 -13.41 2.14
CA PRO A 304 -12.96 -13.56 3.54
C PRO A 304 -11.51 -14.04 3.71
N GLN A 305 -11.03 -14.87 2.79
CA GLN A 305 -9.66 -15.35 2.69
C GLN A 305 -8.66 -14.19 2.51
N ARG A 306 -8.97 -13.25 1.63
CA ARG A 306 -8.14 -12.08 1.34
C ARG A 306 -8.09 -11.12 2.53
N THR A 307 -9.20 -10.94 3.26
CA THR A 307 -9.18 -10.14 4.51
C THR A 307 -8.23 -10.78 5.53
N ALA A 308 -8.38 -12.09 5.77
CA ALA A 308 -7.55 -12.80 6.74
C ALA A 308 -6.06 -12.77 6.35
N TYR A 309 -5.75 -12.90 5.05
CA TYR A 309 -4.41 -12.76 4.52
C TYR A 309 -3.84 -11.34 4.71
N ASP A 310 -4.57 -10.29 4.32
CA ASP A 310 -4.11 -8.91 4.46
C ASP A 310 -3.89 -8.54 5.94
N ASP A 311 -4.76 -9.02 6.85
CA ASP A 311 -4.57 -8.84 8.30
C ASP A 311 -3.31 -9.54 8.81
N TYR A 312 -3.04 -10.77 8.36
CA TYR A 312 -1.82 -11.50 8.69
C TYR A 312 -0.56 -10.78 8.18
N VAL A 313 -0.58 -10.34 6.91
CA VAL A 313 0.53 -9.61 6.29
C VAL A 313 0.80 -8.29 6.99
N ARG A 314 -0.25 -7.55 7.38
CA ARG A 314 -0.08 -6.29 8.13
C ARG A 314 0.68 -6.56 9.42
N VAL A 315 0.34 -7.60 10.16
CA VAL A 315 1.01 -7.96 11.41
C VAL A 315 2.50 -8.29 11.16
N LEU A 316 2.85 -8.89 10.02
CA LEU A 316 4.26 -9.18 9.67
C LEU A 316 5.11 -7.98 9.23
N LEU A 317 4.50 -6.95 8.64
CA LEU A 317 5.21 -5.87 7.95
C LEU A 317 5.08 -4.50 8.62
N ASP A 318 4.09 -4.29 9.46
CA ASP A 318 3.82 -3.01 10.11
C ASP A 318 4.78 -2.81 11.29
N GLU A 319 5.56 -1.73 11.25
CA GLU A 319 6.58 -1.40 12.25
C GLU A 319 6.00 -0.94 13.60
N GLU A 320 4.72 -0.54 13.63
CA GLU A 320 3.97 -0.18 14.84
C GLU A 320 3.16 -1.36 15.42
N LEU A 321 2.80 -2.35 14.57
CA LEU A 321 2.04 -3.56 14.96
C LEU A 321 2.86 -4.87 14.94
N ILE A 322 4.20 -4.78 14.87
CA ILE A 322 5.14 -5.89 14.58
C ILE A 322 4.77 -7.22 15.25
N PHE A 323 4.51 -8.23 14.42
CA PHE A 323 4.51 -9.64 14.79
C PHE A 323 5.89 -10.09 15.22
N LEU A 324 5.96 -10.76 16.36
CA LEU A 324 7.21 -10.95 17.10
C LEU A 324 8.10 -12.11 16.66
N CYS A 325 7.80 -12.78 15.55
CA CYS A 325 8.65 -13.83 15.04
C CYS A 325 9.48 -13.31 13.88
N ILE A 326 10.73 -12.90 14.16
CA ILE A 326 11.71 -12.48 13.14
C ILE A 326 11.80 -13.52 12.00
N TYR A 327 11.68 -14.81 12.34
CA TYR A 327 11.70 -15.91 11.37
C TYR A 327 10.43 -15.96 10.50
N ALA A 328 9.25 -15.64 11.06
CA ALA A 328 8.03 -15.53 10.27
C ALA A 328 8.12 -14.37 9.27
N THR A 329 8.57 -13.19 9.68
CA THR A 329 8.77 -12.05 8.76
C THR A 329 9.82 -12.36 7.70
N LYS A 330 10.92 -13.03 8.07
CA LYS A 330 11.93 -13.48 7.09
C LYS A 330 11.37 -14.49 6.10
N GLY A 331 10.62 -15.48 6.58
CA GLY A 331 9.97 -16.47 5.73
C GLY A 331 8.95 -15.84 4.78
N PHE A 332 8.16 -14.88 5.24
CA PHE A 332 7.25 -14.12 4.40
C PHE A 332 7.98 -13.33 3.30
N LYS A 333 9.02 -12.56 3.66
CA LYS A 333 9.80 -11.75 2.70
C LYS A 333 10.53 -12.61 1.66
N ALA A 334 10.82 -13.87 1.98
CA ALA A 334 11.50 -14.81 1.11
C ALA A 334 10.55 -15.77 0.35
N ASP A 335 9.23 -15.61 0.50
CA ASP A 335 8.20 -16.45 -0.13
C ASP A 335 8.23 -17.93 0.30
N ASN A 336 8.56 -18.18 1.58
CA ASN A 336 8.67 -19.53 2.15
C ASN A 336 7.36 -20.09 2.73
N GLN A 337 6.28 -19.29 2.79
CA GLN A 337 5.08 -19.62 3.56
C GLN A 337 3.97 -20.14 2.65
N VAL A 338 3.25 -21.17 3.11
CA VAL A 338 2.05 -21.70 2.45
C VAL A 338 0.82 -21.33 3.28
N TYR A 339 -0.28 -20.98 2.63
CA TYR A 339 -1.51 -20.53 3.31
C TYR A 339 -2.65 -21.51 3.07
N VAL A 340 -3.37 -21.85 4.14
CA VAL A 340 -4.64 -22.58 4.09
C VAL A 340 -5.74 -21.72 4.71
N PHE A 341 -6.93 -21.74 4.12
CA PHE A 341 -8.05 -20.90 4.55
C PHE A 341 -9.22 -21.74 5.02
N ILE A 342 -9.85 -21.33 6.11
CA ILE A 342 -11.09 -21.93 6.62
C ILE A 342 -12.22 -20.90 6.73
N ASP A 343 -13.47 -21.36 6.58
CA ASP A 343 -14.63 -20.49 6.35
C ASP A 343 -15.24 -19.88 7.63
N SER A 344 -14.80 -20.33 8.81
CA SER A 344 -15.15 -19.76 10.11
C SER A 344 -14.09 -20.07 11.18
N GLY A 345 -14.22 -19.43 12.36
CA GLY A 345 -13.36 -19.67 13.52
C GLY A 345 -13.73 -20.90 14.36
N ASP A 346 -14.64 -21.76 13.89
CA ASP A 346 -14.94 -23.03 14.55
C ASP A 346 -13.91 -24.09 14.14
N LEU A 347 -12.85 -24.22 14.92
CA LEU A 347 -11.77 -25.18 14.65
C LEU A 347 -12.17 -26.65 14.89
N SER A 348 -13.35 -26.89 15.47
CA SER A 348 -13.85 -28.26 15.71
C SER A 348 -14.67 -28.83 14.56
N ASP A 349 -14.98 -28.01 13.54
CA ASP A 349 -15.69 -28.46 12.35
C ASP A 349 -14.87 -29.54 11.60
N PRO A 350 -15.44 -30.73 11.34
CA PRO A 350 -14.77 -31.79 10.58
C PRO A 350 -14.26 -31.36 9.21
N ARG A 351 -14.91 -30.38 8.56
CA ARG A 351 -14.46 -29.81 7.27
C ARG A 351 -13.12 -29.11 7.44
N HIS A 352 -12.94 -28.32 8.49
CA HIS A 352 -11.69 -27.59 8.77
C HIS A 352 -10.56 -28.54 9.17
N ILE A 353 -10.89 -29.56 9.98
CA ILE A 353 -9.94 -30.61 10.35
C ILE A 353 -9.41 -31.32 9.08
N ARG A 354 -10.30 -31.71 8.15
CA ARG A 354 -9.90 -32.34 6.88
C ARG A 354 -9.08 -31.40 6.01
N THR A 355 -9.52 -30.14 5.85
CA THR A 355 -8.78 -29.14 5.07
C THR A 355 -7.36 -28.94 5.58
N LEU A 356 -7.16 -28.85 6.90
CA LEU A 356 -5.83 -28.75 7.49
C LEU A 356 -5.02 -30.04 7.26
N ALA A 357 -5.60 -31.21 7.54
CA ALA A 357 -4.95 -32.50 7.35
C ALA A 357 -4.47 -32.72 5.91
N ASP A 358 -5.35 -32.50 4.93
CA ASP A 358 -5.02 -32.63 3.49
C ASP A 358 -3.92 -31.63 3.09
N SER A 359 -3.98 -30.40 3.62
CA SER A 359 -2.97 -29.37 3.34
C SER A 359 -1.61 -29.70 3.96
N LEU A 360 -1.57 -30.30 5.15
CA LEU A 360 -0.32 -30.76 5.77
C LEU A 360 0.30 -31.91 4.97
N VAL A 361 -0.52 -32.86 4.47
CA VAL A 361 -0.05 -33.93 3.58
C VAL A 361 0.53 -33.37 2.28
N ASP A 362 -0.11 -32.37 1.67
CA ASP A 362 0.39 -31.77 0.42
C ASP A 362 1.64 -30.89 0.64
N HIS A 363 1.73 -30.22 1.80
CA HIS A 363 2.82 -29.31 2.14
C HIS A 363 4.14 -30.03 2.42
N LEU A 364 4.11 -31.10 3.23
CA LEU A 364 5.31 -31.77 3.73
C LEU A 364 6.32 -32.20 2.64
N PRO A 365 5.92 -32.83 1.52
CA PRO A 365 6.85 -33.20 0.45
C PRO A 365 7.56 -32.01 -0.19
N LYS A 366 6.93 -30.83 -0.17
CA LYS A 366 7.43 -29.60 -0.81
C LYS A 366 8.21 -28.73 0.17
N ALA A 367 7.95 -28.86 1.48
CA ALA A 367 8.47 -28.01 2.56
C ALA A 367 9.97 -27.69 2.46
N ARG A 368 10.81 -28.68 2.17
CA ARG A 368 12.28 -28.48 2.06
C ARG A 368 12.69 -27.59 0.88
N SER A 369 11.91 -27.57 -0.21
CA SER A 369 12.19 -26.74 -1.39
C SER A 369 11.75 -25.28 -1.23
N LEU A 370 10.85 -24.99 -0.28
CA LEU A 370 10.36 -23.65 0.01
C LEU A 370 11.37 -22.80 0.80
N GLY A 371 12.47 -23.39 1.27
CA GLY A 371 13.57 -22.71 1.93
C GLY A 371 13.53 -22.77 3.48
N PRO A 372 14.49 -22.11 4.15
CA PRO A 372 14.81 -22.38 5.56
C PRO A 372 13.77 -21.90 6.59
N ASN A 373 12.84 -21.02 6.24
CA ASN A 373 11.79 -20.53 7.13
C ASN A 373 10.39 -21.04 6.71
N ASN A 374 10.31 -22.24 6.12
CA ASN A 374 9.04 -22.76 5.63
C ASN A 374 8.05 -22.99 6.78
N VAL A 375 6.79 -22.61 6.55
CA VAL A 375 5.66 -22.86 7.44
C VAL A 375 4.38 -22.99 6.64
N LEU A 376 3.40 -23.73 7.19
CA LEU A 376 2.01 -23.69 6.75
C LEU A 376 1.22 -22.82 7.73
N VAL A 377 0.50 -21.82 7.20
CA VAL A 377 -0.28 -20.86 7.97
C VAL A 377 -1.76 -21.05 7.69
N LEU A 378 -2.52 -21.49 8.69
CA LEU A 378 -3.97 -21.56 8.65
C LEU A 378 -4.57 -20.22 9.05
N LEU A 379 -5.44 -19.69 8.20
CA LEU A 379 -6.13 -18.41 8.36
C LEU A 379 -7.64 -18.63 8.33
N ALA A 380 -8.32 -18.29 9.43
CA ALA A 380 -9.77 -18.35 9.50
C ALA A 380 -10.43 -17.06 9.00
N LYS A 381 -11.65 -17.16 8.48
CA LYS A 381 -12.51 -15.99 8.27
C LYS A 381 -12.66 -15.21 9.58
N GLN A 382 -12.56 -13.88 9.48
CA GLN A 382 -12.76 -12.98 10.61
C GLN A 382 -14.13 -13.17 11.27
N ASN A 383 -14.14 -13.26 12.60
CA ASN A 383 -15.35 -13.30 13.41
C ASN A 383 -15.52 -11.94 14.11
N LEU A 384 -16.62 -11.23 13.81
CA LEU A 384 -16.93 -9.93 14.40
C LEU A 384 -17.37 -10.03 15.88
N ASN A 385 -17.78 -11.21 16.32
CA ASN A 385 -18.14 -11.51 17.69
C ASN A 385 -17.18 -12.59 18.22
N PRO A 386 -15.95 -12.22 18.60
CA PRO A 386 -14.92 -13.17 18.97
C PRO A 386 -15.32 -14.00 20.20
N ARG A 387 -14.89 -15.26 20.22
CA ARG A 387 -15.01 -16.18 21.35
C ARG A 387 -14.09 -15.77 22.50
N THR A 388 -14.29 -16.34 23.69
CA THR A 388 -13.34 -16.16 24.79
C THR A 388 -12.03 -16.92 24.53
N VAL A 389 -11.00 -16.62 25.31
CA VAL A 389 -9.69 -17.28 25.21
C VAL A 389 -9.81 -18.78 25.50
N GLU A 390 -10.60 -19.16 26.50
CA GLU A 390 -10.87 -20.54 26.93
C GLU A 390 -11.61 -21.33 25.83
N GLU A 391 -12.59 -20.70 25.19
CA GLU A 391 -13.31 -21.31 24.06
C GLU A 391 -12.35 -21.59 22.89
N TYR A 392 -11.49 -20.63 22.54
CA TYR A 392 -10.47 -20.84 21.51
C TYR A 392 -9.46 -21.91 21.92
N GLN A 393 -9.08 -22.00 23.19
CA GLN A 393 -8.20 -23.06 23.70
C GLN A 393 -8.84 -24.43 23.46
N SER A 394 -10.10 -24.61 23.85
CA SER A 394 -10.83 -25.86 23.64
C SER A 394 -10.92 -26.23 22.16
N LEU A 395 -11.27 -25.27 21.29
CA LEU A 395 -11.38 -25.47 19.85
C LEU A 395 -10.04 -25.83 19.21
N PHE A 396 -8.95 -25.17 19.62
CA PHE A 396 -7.61 -25.46 19.12
C PHE A 396 -7.18 -26.91 19.43
N TRP A 397 -7.42 -27.38 20.64
CA TRP A 397 -7.08 -28.76 20.99
C TRP A 397 -7.95 -29.79 20.27
N LYS A 398 -9.24 -29.50 20.04
CA LYS A 398 -10.13 -30.33 19.22
C LYS A 398 -9.64 -30.44 17.77
N LEU A 399 -9.09 -29.37 17.21
CA LEU A 399 -8.51 -29.37 15.87
C LEU A 399 -7.31 -30.34 15.78
N LEU A 400 -6.38 -30.25 16.73
CA LEU A 400 -5.20 -31.12 16.78
C LEU A 400 -5.59 -32.59 16.98
N ASP A 401 -6.48 -32.87 17.94
CA ASP A 401 -7.00 -34.22 18.20
C ASP A 401 -7.74 -34.78 16.97
N GLY A 402 -8.55 -33.96 16.31
CA GLY A 402 -9.24 -34.30 15.08
C GLY A 402 -8.28 -34.69 13.96
N CYS A 403 -7.18 -33.94 13.78
CA CYS A 403 -6.14 -34.26 12.81
C CYS A 403 -5.46 -35.59 13.16
N ALA A 404 -5.05 -35.78 14.41
CA ALA A 404 -4.43 -37.04 14.87
C ALA A 404 -5.33 -38.26 14.63
N LYS A 405 -6.65 -38.11 14.83
CA LYS A 405 -7.64 -39.17 14.63
C LYS A 405 -7.79 -39.62 13.17
N ILE A 406 -7.50 -38.74 12.20
CA ILE A 406 -7.61 -39.03 10.76
C ILE A 406 -6.25 -39.23 10.08
N ASP A 407 -5.15 -39.19 10.83
CA ASP A 407 -3.81 -39.36 10.29
C ASP A 407 -3.62 -40.77 9.72
N LYS A 408 -3.23 -40.88 8.45
CA LYS A 408 -3.00 -42.18 7.79
C LYS A 408 -1.62 -42.75 8.09
N LYS A 409 -0.75 -42.00 8.77
CA LYS A 409 0.57 -42.47 9.21
C LYS A 409 0.54 -42.81 10.70
N PRO A 410 1.27 -43.86 11.12
CA PRO A 410 1.39 -44.15 12.54
C PRO A 410 2.17 -43.04 13.25
N TRP A 411 1.82 -42.81 14.51
CA TRP A 411 2.59 -41.92 15.38
C TRP A 411 4.04 -42.41 15.48
N PRO A 412 5.06 -41.53 15.39
CA PRO A 412 6.47 -41.93 15.47
C PRO A 412 6.80 -42.67 16.78
N LYS A 413 7.53 -43.78 16.69
CA LYS A 413 7.81 -44.67 17.85
C LYS A 413 8.71 -44.03 18.91
N ASP A 414 9.55 -43.11 18.48
CA ASP A 414 10.54 -42.38 19.25
C ASP A 414 9.96 -41.11 19.93
N ILE A 415 8.74 -40.72 19.57
CA ILE A 415 8.03 -39.59 20.18
C ILE A 415 6.97 -40.15 21.14
N PRO A 416 6.99 -39.78 22.45
CA PRO A 416 6.03 -40.26 23.44
C PRO A 416 4.57 -40.08 22.99
N ALA A 417 3.63 -40.81 23.60
CA ALA A 417 2.17 -40.70 23.34
C ALA A 417 1.37 -39.88 24.40
N THR A 418 1.98 -39.57 25.55
CA THR A 418 1.49 -38.60 26.57
C THR A 418 1.79 -37.12 26.23
N ILE A 419 0.76 -36.25 26.18
CA ILE A 419 0.89 -34.82 25.84
C ILE A 419 1.80 -34.10 26.83
N ASP A 420 1.61 -34.39 28.12
CA ASP A 420 2.43 -33.85 29.20
C ASP A 420 3.76 -34.62 29.31
N ASP A 421 4.60 -34.54 28.27
CA ASP A 421 5.99 -35.04 28.25
C ASP A 421 6.94 -33.94 27.73
N ALA A 422 8.18 -33.91 28.24
CA ALA A 422 9.16 -32.88 27.92
C ALA A 422 9.71 -32.94 26.48
N LYS A 423 9.61 -34.09 25.80
CA LYS A 423 10.13 -34.29 24.43
C LYS A 423 9.04 -34.29 23.35
N ARG A 424 7.85 -33.79 23.66
CA ARG A 424 6.69 -34.03 22.79
C ARG A 424 6.35 -32.88 21.85
N PHE A 425 6.16 -33.24 20.59
CA PHE A 425 5.55 -32.43 19.53
C PHE A 425 4.20 -32.99 19.13
N PHE A 426 3.33 -32.14 18.56
CA PHE A 426 2.21 -32.61 17.75
C PHE A 426 2.79 -33.27 16.48
N CYS A 427 2.40 -34.52 16.21
CA CYS A 427 2.87 -35.25 15.04
C CYS A 427 1.71 -35.48 14.08
N PHE A 428 1.96 -35.27 12.79
CA PHE A 428 1.00 -35.57 11.74
C PHE A 428 1.74 -36.02 10.47
N ALA A 429 1.19 -37.02 9.77
CA ALA A 429 1.81 -37.65 8.60
C ALA A 429 3.25 -38.17 8.87
N GLY A 430 3.53 -38.57 10.11
CA GLY A 430 4.84 -39.05 10.56
C GLY A 430 5.86 -37.96 10.90
N GLU A 431 5.48 -36.68 10.81
CA GLU A 431 6.40 -35.54 11.05
C GLU A 431 6.00 -34.76 12.31
N PRO A 432 6.97 -34.39 13.18
CA PRO A 432 6.74 -33.51 14.31
C PRO A 432 6.63 -32.04 13.88
N PHE A 433 5.69 -31.32 14.49
CA PHE A 433 5.45 -29.90 14.26
C PHE A 433 5.54 -29.11 15.56
N PHE A 434 6.13 -27.92 15.45
CA PHE A 434 5.88 -26.82 16.37
C PHE A 434 4.70 -26.01 15.85
N THR A 435 3.72 -25.72 16.71
CA THR A 435 2.54 -24.97 16.32
C THR A 435 2.26 -23.83 17.29
N ILE A 436 1.72 -22.73 16.78
CA ILE A 436 1.29 -21.58 17.57
C ILE A 436 -0.03 -21.08 17.01
N ILE A 437 -0.96 -20.76 17.89
CA ILE A 437 -2.18 -20.02 17.56
C ILE A 437 -2.12 -18.54 18.01
N GLN A 438 -2.76 -17.69 17.22
CA GLN A 438 -3.14 -16.34 17.56
C GLN A 438 -4.64 -16.18 17.40
N THR A 439 -5.27 -15.43 18.30
CA THR A 439 -6.74 -15.28 18.32
C THR A 439 -7.13 -13.81 18.52
N PRO A 440 -8.35 -13.42 18.10
CA PRO A 440 -8.86 -12.08 18.36
C PRO A 440 -9.19 -11.82 19.83
N ALA A 441 -9.19 -12.85 20.69
CA ALA A 441 -9.51 -12.74 22.11
C ALA A 441 -8.34 -12.25 22.97
N HIS A 442 -7.09 -12.46 22.54
CA HIS A 442 -5.91 -12.04 23.30
C HIS A 442 -5.76 -10.52 23.28
N GLN A 443 -5.74 -9.87 24.43
CA GLN A 443 -5.57 -8.42 24.57
C GLN A 443 -4.31 -8.07 25.36
N GLN A 444 -4.03 -8.83 26.43
CA GLN A 444 -2.88 -8.61 27.30
C GLN A 444 -1.60 -9.17 26.68
N ARG A 445 -1.67 -10.38 26.12
CA ARG A 445 -0.61 -10.99 25.31
C ARG A 445 -0.77 -10.59 23.86
N ARG A 446 -0.45 -9.34 23.53
CA ARG A 446 -0.49 -8.82 22.14
C ARG A 446 0.24 -9.70 21.12
N THR A 447 1.24 -10.45 21.57
CA THR A 447 2.01 -11.41 20.76
C THR A 447 1.25 -12.68 20.37
N ARG A 448 0.10 -12.92 20.99
CA ARG A 448 -0.90 -13.96 20.67
C ARG A 448 -2.18 -13.37 20.06
N TYR A 449 -2.24 -12.06 19.84
CA TYR A 449 -3.37 -11.42 19.19
C TYR A 449 -3.27 -11.52 17.66
N ALA A 450 -4.41 -11.75 17.02
CA ALA A 450 -4.62 -11.53 15.59
C ALA A 450 -6.10 -11.23 15.33
N LYS A 451 -6.42 -10.35 14.37
CA LYS A 451 -7.83 -10.01 14.04
C LYS A 451 -8.63 -11.22 13.57
N SER A 452 -7.96 -12.17 12.92
CA SER A 452 -8.50 -13.45 12.49
C SER A 452 -7.70 -14.57 13.14
N VAL A 453 -8.34 -15.71 13.44
CA VAL A 453 -7.61 -16.86 14.00
C VAL A 453 -6.53 -17.27 13.00
N THR A 454 -5.29 -17.30 13.49
CA THR A 454 -4.10 -17.63 12.72
C THR A 454 -3.38 -18.76 13.43
N ILE A 455 -3.09 -19.86 12.74
CA ILE A 455 -2.33 -20.98 13.29
C ILE A 455 -1.15 -21.26 12.38
N VAL A 456 0.05 -21.29 12.94
CA VAL A 456 1.28 -21.59 12.19
C VAL A 456 1.69 -23.01 12.53
N PHE A 457 1.92 -23.84 11.52
CA PHE A 457 2.50 -25.18 11.62
C PHE A 457 3.89 -25.15 10.99
N GLN A 458 4.90 -25.38 11.82
CA GLN A 458 6.30 -25.41 11.42
C GLN A 458 6.86 -26.82 11.65
N PRO A 459 7.38 -27.50 10.61
CA PRO A 459 8.08 -28.77 10.82
C PRO A 459 9.28 -28.58 11.74
N GLU A 460 9.44 -29.45 12.74
CA GLU A 460 10.44 -29.30 13.81
C GLU A 460 11.87 -29.21 13.27
N TRP A 461 12.22 -30.00 12.25
CA TRP A 461 13.54 -30.00 11.60
C TRP A 461 13.94 -28.62 11.03
N THR A 462 12.99 -27.71 10.86
CA THR A 462 13.27 -26.32 10.47
C THR A 462 14.13 -25.62 11.52
N PHE A 463 13.98 -25.95 12.81
CA PHE A 463 14.79 -25.38 13.88
C PHE A 463 16.27 -25.75 13.79
N ASP A 464 16.62 -26.91 13.25
CA ASP A 464 18.02 -27.26 13.01
C ASP A 464 18.67 -26.38 11.95
N ILE A 465 17.89 -25.92 10.98
CA ILE A 465 18.34 -24.98 9.96
C ILE A 465 18.44 -23.57 10.53
N LEU A 466 17.42 -23.13 11.27
CA LEU A 466 17.38 -21.78 11.85
C LEU A 466 18.40 -21.59 12.97
N PHE A 467 18.64 -22.63 13.76
CA PHE A 467 19.57 -22.68 14.88
C PHE A 467 20.76 -23.60 14.61
N SER A 468 21.29 -23.50 13.38
CA SER A 468 22.38 -24.33 12.84
C SER A 468 23.74 -24.18 13.55
N SER A 469 23.86 -23.29 14.53
CA SER A 469 25.07 -23.13 15.34
C SER A 469 24.72 -22.94 16.81
N ASP A 470 25.60 -23.38 17.70
CA ASP A 470 25.42 -23.26 19.14
C ASP A 470 25.20 -21.82 19.57
N ALA A 471 25.90 -20.86 18.95
CA ALA A 471 25.70 -19.43 19.21
C ALA A 471 24.29 -18.94 18.81
N LYS A 472 23.74 -19.43 17.68
CA LYS A 472 22.36 -19.10 17.28
C LYS A 472 21.35 -19.74 18.24
N ARG A 473 21.54 -21.01 18.58
CA ARG A 473 20.65 -21.77 19.48
C ARG A 473 20.63 -21.17 20.89
N ALA A 474 21.80 -20.78 21.42
CA ALA A 474 21.93 -20.14 22.73
C ALA A 474 21.34 -18.72 22.78
N SER A 475 21.44 -17.96 21.68
CA SER A 475 20.95 -16.56 21.65
C SER A 475 19.47 -16.41 21.27
N ALA A 476 18.83 -17.43 20.73
CA ALA A 476 17.44 -17.35 20.29
C ALA A 476 16.45 -17.10 21.45
N PRO A 477 16.52 -17.80 22.60
CA PRO A 477 15.56 -17.59 23.68
C PRO A 477 15.62 -16.19 24.27
N SER A 478 16.82 -15.61 24.46
CA SER A 478 16.96 -14.26 25.01
C SER A 478 16.39 -13.20 24.08
N LYS A 479 16.59 -13.34 22.76
CA LYS A 479 16.00 -12.46 21.74
C LYS A 479 14.48 -12.55 21.73
N VAL A 480 13.92 -13.76 21.75
CA VAL A 480 12.46 -13.96 21.80
C VAL A 480 11.89 -13.35 23.07
N ARG A 481 12.49 -13.60 24.24
CA ARG A 481 12.02 -13.06 25.52
C ARG A 481 12.10 -11.52 25.56
N ALA A 482 13.17 -10.92 25.06
CA ALA A 482 13.31 -9.47 24.99
C ALA A 482 12.23 -8.83 24.12
N LEU A 483 11.91 -9.46 22.98
CA LEU A 483 10.80 -9.03 22.15
C LEU A 483 9.48 -9.18 22.92
N LEU A 484 9.18 -10.35 23.50
CA LEU A 484 7.91 -10.58 24.20
C LEU A 484 7.67 -9.56 25.32
N ALA A 485 8.72 -9.19 26.05
CA ALA A 485 8.66 -8.18 27.12
C ALA A 485 8.37 -6.76 26.61
N LYS A 486 8.76 -6.43 25.37
CA LYS A 486 8.53 -5.11 24.77
C LYS A 486 7.06 -4.89 24.39
N TYR A 487 6.36 -5.94 23.96
CA TYR A 487 5.06 -5.80 23.30
C TYR A 487 3.86 -6.33 24.11
N ASN A 488 4.07 -7.29 25.01
CA ASN A 488 2.99 -7.76 25.88
C ASN A 488 2.74 -6.74 27.00
N LEU A 489 1.48 -6.59 27.40
CA LEU A 489 1.09 -5.78 28.55
C LEU A 489 1.25 -6.54 29.88
N ILE A 490 1.62 -7.82 29.81
CA ILE A 490 1.90 -8.68 30.96
C ILE A 490 3.29 -9.31 30.88
N PRO A 491 3.87 -9.73 32.01
CA PRO A 491 5.19 -10.34 32.04
C PRO A 491 5.30 -11.56 31.12
N VAL A 492 6.53 -11.82 30.64
CA VAL A 492 6.85 -13.01 29.85
C VAL A 492 6.45 -14.26 30.63
N SER A 493 5.75 -15.19 29.95
CA SER A 493 5.27 -16.41 30.60
C SER A 493 6.42 -17.21 31.23
N PRO A 494 6.24 -17.73 32.47
CA PRO A 494 7.14 -18.71 33.06
C PRO A 494 7.29 -19.98 32.20
N ASP A 495 6.30 -20.29 31.36
CA ASP A 495 6.27 -21.48 30.50
C ASP A 495 7.18 -21.33 29.25
N LEU A 496 7.81 -20.15 29.07
CA LEU A 496 8.82 -19.90 28.03
C LEU A 496 10.27 -20.05 28.54
N LYS A 497 10.51 -21.00 29.45
CA LYS A 497 11.84 -21.31 30.00
C LYS A 497 12.55 -22.36 29.14
N ASN A 498 13.89 -22.34 29.18
CA ASN A 498 14.76 -22.91 28.14
C ASN A 498 14.65 -24.42 27.82
N TYR A 499 13.90 -25.28 28.53
CA TYR A 499 13.97 -26.74 28.29
C TYR A 499 12.74 -27.56 28.75
N LEU A 500 11.49 -27.08 28.65
CA LEU A 500 10.34 -27.91 29.01
C LEU A 500 9.11 -27.71 28.11
N ARG A 501 8.41 -28.85 27.89
CA ARG A 501 7.03 -29.05 27.39
C ARG A 501 6.58 -28.07 26.30
N GLU A 502 6.95 -28.36 25.05
CA GLU A 502 6.62 -27.54 23.88
C GLU A 502 5.12 -27.21 23.73
N PHE A 503 4.24 -28.14 24.13
CA PHE A 503 2.80 -27.95 24.03
C PHE A 503 2.30 -26.72 24.81
N GLN A 504 3.01 -26.30 25.87
CA GLN A 504 2.66 -25.11 26.64
C GLN A 504 2.82 -23.82 25.82
N GLN A 505 3.55 -23.88 24.71
CA GLN A 505 3.73 -22.76 23.80
C GLN A 505 2.68 -22.71 22.69
N TYR A 506 1.94 -23.80 22.46
CA TYR A 506 0.98 -23.90 21.36
C TYR A 506 -0.21 -22.97 21.57
N PHE A 507 -0.76 -22.98 22.79
CA PHE A 507 -1.82 -22.08 23.22
C PHE A 507 -1.46 -21.54 24.60
N MET A 508 -1.37 -20.22 24.72
CA MET A 508 -1.15 -19.54 26.01
C MET A 508 -2.42 -18.80 26.40
N MET A 509 -2.77 -18.81 27.68
CA MET A 509 -3.87 -17.98 28.18
C MET A 509 -3.48 -16.49 28.10
N ASP A 510 -4.47 -15.61 28.06
CA ASP A 510 -4.23 -14.15 28.06
C ASP A 510 -3.84 -13.61 29.45
N GLU A 511 -3.75 -14.48 30.43
CA GLU A 511 -3.24 -14.21 31.78
C GLU A 511 -1.94 -14.99 32.04
N ASN A 512 -1.20 -14.61 33.08
CA ASN A 512 0.06 -15.29 33.46
C ASN A 512 -0.14 -16.52 34.35
N VAL A 513 -1.05 -17.39 33.92
CA VAL A 513 -1.36 -18.67 34.55
C VAL A 513 -0.70 -19.84 33.79
N PRO A 514 -0.31 -20.93 34.47
CA PRO A 514 0.27 -22.10 33.81
C PRO A 514 -0.67 -22.68 32.75
N VAL A 515 -0.11 -23.05 31.59
CA VAL A 515 -0.90 -23.68 30.51
C VAL A 515 -1.34 -25.08 30.90
N THR A 516 -2.63 -25.36 30.75
CA THR A 516 -3.23 -26.69 30.90
C THR A 516 -3.63 -27.26 29.54
N THR A 517 -3.62 -28.60 29.43
CA THR A 517 -4.14 -29.34 28.28
C THR A 517 -5.43 -30.07 28.70
N PRO A 518 -6.51 -30.02 27.89
CA PRO A 518 -7.69 -30.83 28.14
C PRO A 518 -7.48 -32.32 27.81
N TYR A 519 -6.36 -32.67 27.17
CA TYR A 519 -6.06 -34.02 26.70
C TYR A 519 -4.79 -34.57 27.38
N ALA A 520 -4.87 -35.80 27.90
CA ALA A 520 -3.69 -36.55 28.37
C ALA A 520 -2.91 -37.19 27.21
N LYS A 521 -3.63 -37.62 26.16
CA LYS A 521 -3.13 -38.19 24.90
C LYS A 521 -4.07 -37.76 23.77
N PHE A 522 -3.56 -37.67 22.55
CA PHE A 522 -4.41 -37.57 21.36
C PHE A 522 -5.13 -38.89 21.09
N SER A 523 -6.29 -38.82 20.46
CA SER A 523 -7.07 -39.97 20.00
C SER A 523 -6.24 -40.85 19.07
N ALA A 524 -6.40 -42.17 19.18
CA ALA A 524 -5.82 -43.11 18.23
C ALA A 524 -6.36 -42.85 16.82
N SER A 525 -5.50 -43.02 15.81
CA SER A 525 -5.92 -42.82 14.43
C SER A 525 -6.89 -43.93 13.99
N THR A 526 -8.07 -43.50 13.56
CA THR A 526 -9.05 -44.34 12.86
C THR A 526 -8.72 -44.51 11.37
N GLY A 527 -7.84 -43.68 10.82
CA GLY A 527 -7.39 -43.79 9.43
C GLY A 527 -6.43 -44.96 9.17
N LEU A 528 -5.84 -45.52 10.23
CA LEU A 528 -4.98 -46.71 10.17
C LEU A 528 -5.77 -48.02 10.08
N GLU A 529 -7.03 -48.02 10.52
CA GLU A 529 -7.92 -49.21 10.48
C GLU A 529 -8.59 -49.40 9.10
N ALA A 530 -8.49 -48.41 8.21
CA ALA A 530 -9.18 -48.37 6.91
C ALA A 530 -8.30 -48.78 5.71
N ASN A 531 -7.12 -49.37 5.95
CA ASN A 531 -6.19 -49.85 4.90
C ASN A 531 -6.00 -51.35 4.93
#